data_AF-A0A327RZP9-F1
#
_entry.id   AF-A0A327RZP9-F1
#
_cell.length_a   1.000
_cell.length_b   1.000
_cell.length_c   1.000
_cell.angle_alpha   90.00
_cell.angle_beta   90.00
_cell.angle_gamma   90.00
#
_symmetry.space_group_name_H-M   'P 1'
#
loop_
_entity.id
_entity.type
_entity.pdbx_description
1 polymer ?
#
loop_
_entity_poly.entity_id
_entity_poly.type
_entity_poly.pdbx_seq_one_letter_code
_entity_poly.pdbx_strand_id
1 'polypeptide(L)'
;MSYFSKPATDIFIPDGSGFRQAPPEMSGLSFNDCITFLGYHKDQVMILYSTQSEKITNIAFEIFTRNIVFIRTDKKITFIADRDLKKALTGFSVTKYYTSGEIKTLLETGIENESLTVEFLASALKLTSVSRNGMFYASQIKTYLYFTNGLLSDFLYDDGFSTDAKQLKQVNKTVYDILARAAYKYRVEDDFGAQKEINIQSEAWSAIPNAFGNEFIPLHTYDGGLVNLHMIRVCHYGLPITRLAFQEINYGRYHVISGNGTGDVVLRLGHFDYRFSNKGDLIEFIPL
;
A
#
# COMPACT_ATOMS: atom_id res chain seq x y z
N MET A 1 32.68 8.69 -48.74
CA MET A 1 31.52 8.58 -47.85
C MET A 1 31.99 7.90 -46.57
N SER A 2 32.14 8.67 -45.49
CA SER A 2 32.52 8.14 -44.18
C SER A 2 31.34 7.39 -43.58
N TYR A 3 31.46 6.07 -43.45
CA TYR A 3 30.55 5.26 -42.62
C TYR A 3 30.89 5.57 -41.15
N PHE A 4 30.36 6.67 -40.61
CA PHE A 4 30.32 6.83 -39.17
C PHE A 4 29.37 5.77 -38.62
N SER A 5 29.93 4.70 -38.04
CA SER A 5 29.18 3.75 -37.24
C SER A 5 28.42 4.53 -36.16
N LYS A 6 27.10 4.40 -36.11
CA LYS A 6 26.29 5.01 -35.05
C LYS A 6 26.90 4.61 -33.69
N PRO A 7 27.07 5.54 -32.75
CA PRO A 7 27.66 5.21 -31.46
C PRO A 7 26.79 4.18 -30.75
N ALA A 8 27.42 3.09 -30.28
CA ALA A 8 26.74 2.03 -29.53
C ALA A 8 26.22 2.57 -28.19
N THR A 9 24.99 2.23 -27.84
CA THR A 9 24.35 2.62 -26.57
C THR A 9 24.59 1.57 -25.49
N ASP A 10 24.58 2.01 -24.23
CA ASP A 10 24.59 1.16 -23.03
C ASP A 10 23.19 0.63 -22.66
N ILE A 11 22.18 0.99 -23.46
CA ILE A 11 20.78 0.67 -23.25
C ILE A 11 20.27 -0.21 -24.39
N PHE A 12 19.47 -1.21 -24.01
CA PHE A 12 18.82 -2.15 -24.90
C PHE A 12 17.31 -2.12 -24.67
N ILE A 13 16.53 -2.20 -25.74
CA ILE A 13 15.06 -2.19 -25.70
C ILE A 13 14.50 -3.43 -26.43
N PRO A 14 13.30 -3.91 -26.06
CA PRO A 14 12.66 -5.04 -26.74
C PRO A 14 12.48 -4.79 -28.25
N ASP A 15 12.66 -5.83 -29.06
CA ASP A 15 12.47 -5.78 -30.52
C ASP A 15 11.51 -6.86 -31.08
N GLY A 16 10.79 -7.54 -30.19
CA GLY A 16 9.85 -8.62 -30.52
C GLY A 16 10.46 -10.02 -30.45
N SER A 17 11.75 -10.19 -30.78
CA SER A 17 12.45 -11.49 -30.73
C SER A 17 13.55 -11.55 -29.66
N GLY A 18 13.95 -10.40 -29.14
CA GLY A 18 14.96 -10.24 -28.10
C GLY A 18 15.13 -8.76 -27.79
N PHE A 19 16.38 -8.29 -27.88
CA PHE A 19 16.72 -6.92 -27.56
C PHE A 19 17.65 -6.33 -28.60
N ARG A 20 17.35 -5.10 -28.99
CA ARG A 20 18.22 -4.27 -29.83
C ARG A 20 18.79 -3.11 -29.04
N GLN A 21 19.91 -2.57 -29.51
CA GLN A 21 20.43 -1.32 -28.98
C GLN A 21 19.40 -0.19 -29.15
N ALA A 22 19.28 0.63 -28.12
CA ALA A 22 18.46 1.82 -28.14
C ALA A 22 18.97 2.84 -29.17
N PRO A 23 18.12 3.80 -29.58
CA PRO A 23 18.57 4.94 -30.38
C PRO A 23 19.71 5.71 -29.67
N PRO A 24 20.71 6.25 -30.40
CA PRO A 24 21.83 6.99 -29.82
C PRO A 24 21.43 8.13 -28.86
N GLU A 25 20.26 8.72 -29.07
CA GLU A 25 19.68 9.79 -28.25
C GLU A 25 19.41 9.35 -26.80
N MET A 26 19.27 8.04 -26.56
CA MET A 26 19.11 7.49 -25.22
C MET A 26 20.45 7.31 -24.49
N SER A 27 21.58 7.39 -25.19
CA SER A 27 22.90 7.14 -24.60
C SER A 27 23.21 8.12 -23.48
N GLY A 28 23.59 7.61 -22.31
CA GLY A 28 23.96 8.44 -21.16
C GLY A 28 22.79 9.11 -20.43
N LEU A 29 21.54 8.88 -20.86
CA LEU A 29 20.37 9.35 -20.15
C LEU A 29 20.27 8.73 -18.73
N SER A 30 19.63 9.46 -17.82
CA SER A 30 19.22 8.90 -16.54
C SER A 30 18.12 7.84 -16.75
N PHE A 31 17.85 7.00 -15.76
CA PHE A 31 16.75 6.03 -15.86
C PHE A 31 15.41 6.72 -16.10
N ASN A 32 15.16 7.82 -15.39
CA ASN A 32 13.93 8.60 -15.53
C ASN A 32 13.77 9.21 -16.93
N ASP A 33 14.87 9.67 -17.53
CA ASP A 33 14.84 10.21 -18.89
C ASP A 33 14.64 9.10 -19.91
N CYS A 34 15.21 7.91 -19.70
CA CYS A 34 14.95 6.73 -20.54
C CYS A 34 13.47 6.33 -20.51
N ILE A 35 12.88 6.27 -19.31
CA ILE A 35 11.45 5.94 -19.10
C ILE A 35 10.57 6.94 -19.87
N THR A 36 10.84 8.24 -19.68
CA THR A 36 10.09 9.31 -20.32
C THR A 36 10.26 9.28 -21.85
N PHE A 37 11.49 9.03 -22.33
CA PHE A 37 11.78 8.90 -23.77
C PHE A 37 11.00 7.77 -24.41
N LEU A 38 10.77 6.67 -23.67
CA LEU A 38 9.99 5.52 -24.13
C LEU A 38 8.48 5.71 -23.97
N GLY A 39 8.02 6.87 -23.51
CA GLY A 39 6.59 7.21 -23.40
C GLY A 39 5.90 6.72 -22.13
N TYR A 40 6.65 6.27 -21.13
CA TYR A 40 6.10 5.85 -19.84
C TYR A 40 6.13 6.97 -18.81
N HIS A 41 5.21 6.92 -17.86
CA HIS A 41 5.38 7.66 -16.61
C HIS A 41 6.37 6.94 -15.68
N LYS A 42 7.05 7.67 -14.79
CA LYS A 42 8.04 7.10 -13.86
C LYS A 42 7.43 6.07 -12.92
N ASP A 43 6.22 6.30 -12.46
CA ASP A 43 5.49 5.39 -11.57
C ASP A 43 5.06 4.09 -12.26
N GLN A 44 5.08 4.05 -13.59
CA GLN A 44 4.72 2.86 -14.37
C GLN A 44 5.89 1.88 -14.52
N VAL A 45 7.11 2.28 -14.11
CA VAL A 45 8.33 1.50 -14.35
C VAL A 45 9.11 1.28 -13.06
N MET A 46 9.41 0.02 -12.77
CA MET A 46 10.28 -0.41 -11.69
C MET A 46 11.68 -0.73 -12.23
N ILE A 47 12.73 -0.32 -11.51
CA ILE A 47 14.12 -0.67 -11.84
C ILE A 47 14.61 -1.79 -10.91
N LEU A 48 14.95 -2.93 -11.51
CA LEU A 48 15.67 -4.02 -10.84
C LEU A 48 17.18 -3.81 -11.01
N TYR A 49 17.92 -3.76 -9.91
CA TYR A 49 19.38 -3.75 -9.90
C TYR A 49 19.91 -5.18 -9.87
N SER A 50 20.65 -5.58 -10.91
CA SER A 50 21.23 -6.91 -11.02
C SER A 50 22.55 -6.98 -10.26
N THR A 51 22.63 -7.91 -9.30
CA THR A 51 23.87 -8.23 -8.57
C THR A 51 24.55 -9.51 -9.08
N GLN A 52 23.86 -10.27 -9.94
CA GLN A 52 24.31 -11.61 -10.37
C GLN A 52 24.96 -11.61 -11.75
N SER A 53 24.74 -10.58 -12.55
CA SER A 53 25.30 -10.46 -13.90
C SER A 53 26.41 -9.40 -13.95
N GLU A 54 27.49 -9.72 -14.64
CA GLU A 54 28.62 -8.80 -14.88
C GLU A 54 28.44 -7.92 -16.13
N LYS A 55 27.32 -8.09 -16.86
CA LYS A 55 27.04 -7.38 -18.12
C LYS A 55 25.85 -6.46 -17.98
N ILE A 56 24.72 -7.02 -17.55
CA ILE A 56 23.49 -6.31 -17.22
C ILE A 56 23.57 -5.80 -15.79
N THR A 57 23.44 -4.49 -15.63
CA THR A 57 23.40 -3.81 -14.33
C THR A 57 21.99 -3.49 -13.89
N ASN A 58 21.12 -3.13 -14.83
CA ASN A 58 19.73 -2.80 -14.52
C ASN A 58 18.77 -3.37 -15.54
N ILE A 59 17.59 -3.74 -15.05
CA ILE A 59 16.46 -4.13 -15.90
C ILE A 59 15.26 -3.33 -15.44
N ALA A 60 14.68 -2.56 -16.35
CA ALA A 60 13.46 -1.80 -16.13
C ALA A 60 12.26 -2.64 -16.55
N PHE A 61 11.22 -2.68 -15.71
CA PHE A 61 10.00 -3.44 -15.94
C PHE A 61 8.78 -2.55 -15.81
N GLU A 62 7.73 -2.80 -16.58
CA GLU A 62 6.40 -2.25 -16.24
C GLU A 62 5.97 -2.82 -14.88
N ILE A 63 5.43 -1.97 -14.01
CA ILE A 63 5.00 -2.39 -12.67
C ILE A 63 4.00 -3.55 -12.76
N PHE A 64 4.07 -4.47 -11.79
CA PHE A 64 3.25 -5.70 -11.72
C PHE A 64 3.46 -6.73 -12.85
N THR A 65 4.40 -6.51 -13.77
CA THR A 65 4.64 -7.42 -14.90
C THR A 65 6.07 -7.97 -14.94
N ARG A 66 6.33 -8.84 -15.92
CA ARG A 66 7.68 -9.21 -16.37
C ARG A 66 8.05 -8.55 -17.71
N ASN A 67 7.25 -7.59 -18.18
CA ASN A 67 7.49 -6.89 -19.43
C ASN A 67 8.67 -5.94 -19.22
N ILE A 68 9.78 -6.22 -19.90
CA ILE A 68 10.98 -5.41 -19.83
C ILE A 68 10.78 -4.17 -20.69
N VAL A 69 10.98 -2.98 -20.11
CA VAL A 69 10.92 -1.69 -20.82
C VAL A 69 12.28 -1.41 -21.47
N PHE A 70 13.36 -1.56 -20.69
CA PHE A 70 14.74 -1.50 -21.20
C PHE A 70 15.71 -2.23 -20.26
N ILE A 71 16.91 -2.49 -20.76
CA ILE A 71 18.03 -3.09 -20.03
C ILE A 71 19.21 -2.12 -20.12
N ARG A 72 19.92 -1.92 -19.02
CA ARG A 72 21.18 -1.16 -18.98
C ARG A 72 22.36 -2.09 -18.74
N THR A 73 23.47 -1.80 -19.42
CA THR A 73 24.69 -2.58 -19.39
C THR A 73 25.90 -1.70 -19.14
N ASP A 74 26.82 -2.12 -18.28
CA ASP A 74 28.03 -1.32 -17.99
C ASP A 74 29.15 -1.54 -19.02
N LYS A 75 29.18 -2.73 -19.65
CA LYS A 75 30.19 -3.08 -20.65
C LYS A 75 29.66 -2.76 -22.03
N LYS A 76 30.52 -2.27 -22.92
CA LYS A 76 30.23 -2.13 -24.36
C LYS A 76 29.95 -3.52 -24.94
N ILE A 77 28.69 -3.92 -24.95
CA ILE A 77 28.21 -5.13 -25.59
C ILE A 77 27.32 -4.76 -26.77
N THR A 78 27.26 -5.64 -27.76
CA THR A 78 26.48 -5.42 -28.98
C THR A 78 25.15 -6.17 -28.99
N PHE A 79 24.99 -7.14 -28.10
CA PHE A 79 23.76 -7.92 -27.93
C PHE A 79 23.60 -8.46 -26.50
N ILE A 80 22.36 -8.74 -26.10
CA ILE A 80 22.01 -9.40 -24.84
C ILE A 80 21.76 -10.87 -25.11
N ALA A 81 22.60 -11.75 -24.54
CA ALA A 81 22.37 -13.18 -24.62
C ALA A 81 21.32 -13.63 -23.58
N ASP A 82 20.45 -14.57 -23.95
CA ASP A 82 19.45 -15.15 -23.04
C ASP A 82 20.05 -15.66 -21.72
N ARG A 83 21.24 -16.25 -21.79
CA ARG A 83 21.96 -16.73 -20.59
C ARG A 83 22.28 -15.58 -19.63
N ASP A 84 22.72 -14.44 -20.17
CA ASP A 84 23.09 -13.28 -19.37
C ASP A 84 21.84 -12.63 -18.75
N LEU A 85 20.74 -12.56 -19.51
CA LEU A 85 19.44 -12.11 -19.00
C LEU A 85 18.90 -13.03 -17.90
N LYS A 86 18.90 -14.35 -18.12
CA LYS A 86 18.49 -15.33 -17.10
C LYS A 86 19.32 -15.21 -15.83
N LYS A 87 20.64 -15.01 -15.97
CA LYS A 87 21.54 -14.79 -14.83
C LYS A 87 21.15 -13.52 -14.06
N ALA A 88 20.92 -12.41 -14.76
CA ALA A 88 20.49 -11.13 -14.15
C ALA A 88 19.13 -11.23 -13.44
N LEU A 89 18.23 -12.09 -13.91
CA LEU A 89 16.90 -12.32 -13.34
C LEU A 89 16.84 -13.46 -12.32
N THR A 90 17.99 -14.01 -11.92
CA THR A 90 18.03 -15.10 -10.94
C THR A 90 17.39 -14.65 -9.63
N GLY A 91 16.36 -15.37 -9.19
CA GLY A 91 15.63 -15.07 -7.95
C GLY A 91 14.56 -13.98 -8.07
N PHE A 92 14.49 -13.25 -9.19
CA PHE A 92 13.45 -12.26 -9.41
C PHE A 92 12.07 -12.92 -9.61
N SER A 93 11.10 -12.48 -8.82
CA SER A 93 9.69 -12.84 -8.95
C SER A 93 8.83 -11.64 -8.64
N VAL A 94 7.98 -11.25 -9.58
CA VAL A 94 6.98 -10.18 -9.42
C VAL A 94 6.18 -10.35 -8.13
N THR A 95 5.67 -11.55 -7.87
CA THR A 95 4.86 -11.84 -6.67
C THR A 95 5.63 -11.78 -5.35
N LYS A 96 6.97 -11.87 -5.41
CA LYS A 96 7.82 -11.73 -4.22
C LYS A 96 8.30 -10.29 -4.04
N TYR A 97 8.41 -9.57 -5.16
CA TYR A 97 8.86 -8.18 -5.17
C TYR A 97 7.73 -7.21 -4.78
N TYR A 98 6.46 -7.52 -5.06
CA TYR A 98 5.34 -6.65 -4.71
C TYR A 98 4.57 -7.21 -3.51
N THR A 99 5.00 -6.82 -2.31
CA THR A 99 4.23 -6.98 -1.08
C THR A 99 3.01 -6.04 -1.06
N SER A 100 2.06 -6.26 -0.15
CA SER A 100 0.92 -5.35 0.03
C SER A 100 1.36 -3.92 0.39
N GLY A 101 2.54 -3.75 1.00
CA GLY A 101 3.11 -2.43 1.24
C GLY A 101 3.52 -1.75 -0.06
N GLU A 102 4.31 -2.42 -0.89
CA GLU A 102 4.77 -1.87 -2.18
C GLU A 102 3.61 -1.64 -3.16
N ILE A 103 2.62 -2.53 -3.19
CA ILE A 103 1.40 -2.33 -3.98
C ILE A 103 0.68 -1.05 -3.54
N LYS A 104 0.46 -0.87 -2.24
CA LYS A 104 -0.18 0.34 -1.68
C LYS A 104 0.58 1.59 -2.14
N THR A 105 1.89 1.65 -1.91
CA THR A 105 2.70 2.81 -2.27
C THR A 105 2.64 3.13 -3.76
N LEU A 106 2.75 2.13 -4.64
CA LEU A 106 2.68 2.34 -6.08
C LEU A 106 1.31 2.88 -6.54
N LEU A 107 0.22 2.33 -5.99
CA LEU A 107 -1.13 2.76 -6.33
C LEU A 107 -1.41 4.16 -5.79
N GLU A 108 -1.03 4.48 -4.55
CA GLU A 108 -1.20 5.82 -3.95
C GLU A 108 -0.40 6.87 -4.72
N THR A 109 0.90 6.64 -4.95
CA THR A 109 1.73 7.56 -5.75
C THR A 109 1.19 7.72 -7.17
N GLY A 110 0.69 6.64 -7.76
CA GLY A 110 0.08 6.67 -9.08
C GLY A 110 -1.23 7.46 -9.16
N ILE A 111 -2.04 7.45 -8.08
CA ILE A 111 -3.23 8.28 -7.93
C ILE A 111 -2.83 9.75 -7.77
N GLU A 112 -1.90 10.04 -6.85
CA GLU A 112 -1.41 11.40 -6.58
C GLU A 112 -0.84 12.08 -7.83
N ASN A 113 -0.11 11.33 -8.66
CA ASN A 113 0.50 11.82 -9.90
C ASN A 113 -0.41 11.68 -11.13
N GLU A 114 -1.64 11.17 -10.98
CA GLU A 114 -2.56 10.89 -12.09
C GLU A 114 -1.92 10.04 -13.21
N SER A 115 -1.02 9.13 -12.85
CA SER A 115 -0.13 8.44 -13.80
C SER A 115 -0.58 7.03 -14.17
N LEU A 116 -1.52 6.45 -13.42
CA LEU A 116 -2.02 5.10 -13.66
C LEU A 116 -3.34 5.12 -14.43
N THR A 117 -3.26 4.95 -15.75
CA THR A 117 -4.45 4.89 -16.60
C THR A 117 -5.08 3.49 -16.60
N VAL A 118 -6.35 3.43 -16.97
CA VAL A 118 -7.07 2.16 -17.15
C VAL A 118 -6.42 1.30 -18.24
N GLU A 119 -5.91 1.88 -19.32
CA GLU A 119 -5.25 1.13 -20.40
C GLU A 119 -3.94 0.50 -19.91
N PHE A 120 -3.14 1.28 -19.18
CA PHE A 120 -1.88 0.78 -18.61
C PHE A 120 -2.14 -0.36 -17.61
N LEU A 121 -3.00 -0.13 -16.61
CA LEU A 121 -3.28 -1.14 -15.59
C LEU A 121 -4.04 -2.35 -16.15
N ALA A 122 -4.91 -2.17 -17.14
CA ALA A 122 -5.57 -3.28 -17.80
C ALA A 122 -4.57 -4.19 -18.53
N SER A 123 -3.58 -3.61 -19.19
CA SER A 123 -2.48 -4.36 -19.79
C SER A 123 -1.62 -5.06 -18.72
N ALA A 124 -1.13 -4.30 -17.74
CA ALA A 124 -0.19 -4.80 -16.73
C ALA A 124 -0.81 -5.91 -15.87
N LEU A 125 -2.06 -5.72 -15.44
CA LEU A 125 -2.76 -6.65 -14.54
C LEU A 125 -3.68 -7.63 -15.27
N LYS A 126 -3.74 -7.58 -16.60
CA LYS A 126 -4.59 -8.42 -17.45
C LYS A 126 -6.08 -8.31 -17.08
N LEU A 127 -6.54 -7.07 -16.88
CA LEU A 127 -7.95 -6.80 -16.59
C LEU A 127 -8.77 -6.98 -17.86
N THR A 128 -9.95 -7.58 -17.74
CA THR A 128 -10.88 -7.80 -18.86
C THR A 128 -12.10 -6.90 -18.75
N SER A 129 -12.65 -6.49 -19.90
CA SER A 129 -13.89 -5.71 -19.97
C SER A 129 -13.83 -4.39 -19.19
N VAL A 130 -12.68 -3.71 -19.24
CA VAL A 130 -12.49 -2.43 -18.55
C VAL A 130 -13.20 -1.28 -19.25
N SER A 131 -13.63 -0.30 -18.46
CA SER A 131 -14.15 0.99 -18.93
C SER A 131 -13.47 2.14 -18.20
N ARG A 132 -13.50 3.33 -18.79
CA ARG A 132 -12.89 4.54 -18.21
C ARG A 132 -13.46 4.92 -16.84
N ASN A 133 -14.66 4.46 -16.52
CA ASN A 133 -15.28 4.64 -15.22
C ASN A 133 -15.71 3.27 -14.69
N GLY A 134 -15.50 3.01 -13.40
CA GLY A 134 -16.00 1.80 -12.74
C GLY A 134 -14.98 1.15 -11.81
N MET A 135 -15.36 -0.02 -11.30
CA MET A 135 -14.56 -0.82 -10.39
C MET A 135 -14.17 -2.13 -11.08
N PHE A 136 -12.89 -2.47 -11.08
CA PHE A 136 -12.36 -3.69 -11.70
C PHE A 136 -11.51 -4.48 -10.72
N TYR A 137 -11.70 -5.80 -10.70
CA TYR A 137 -10.94 -6.67 -9.82
C TYR A 137 -9.64 -7.15 -10.46
N ALA A 138 -8.51 -6.79 -9.84
CA ALA A 138 -7.17 -7.20 -10.24
C ALA A 138 -6.71 -8.42 -9.45
N SER A 139 -7.02 -9.62 -9.95
CA SER A 139 -6.72 -10.89 -9.27
C SER A 139 -5.22 -11.12 -8.97
N GLN A 140 -4.32 -10.57 -9.79
CA GLN A 140 -2.87 -10.72 -9.60
C GLN A 140 -2.35 -10.06 -8.32
N ILE A 141 -2.98 -8.96 -7.90
CA ILE A 141 -2.61 -8.19 -6.70
C ILE A 141 -3.70 -8.24 -5.62
N LYS A 142 -4.83 -8.91 -5.89
CA LYS A 142 -5.97 -9.08 -4.99
C LYS A 142 -6.58 -7.74 -4.53
N THR A 143 -6.85 -6.88 -5.51
CA THR A 143 -7.28 -5.51 -5.27
C THR A 143 -8.39 -5.11 -6.23
N TYR A 144 -9.46 -4.50 -5.73
CA TYR A 144 -10.43 -3.74 -6.51
C TYR A 144 -9.85 -2.37 -6.84
N LEU A 145 -9.82 -2.02 -8.12
CA LEU A 145 -9.30 -0.76 -8.63
C LEU A 145 -10.47 0.09 -9.13
N TYR A 146 -10.57 1.33 -8.65
CA TYR A 146 -11.62 2.26 -9.02
C TYR A 146 -11.08 3.29 -10.01
N PHE A 147 -11.77 3.46 -11.13
CA PHE A 147 -11.38 4.40 -12.17
C PHE A 147 -12.43 5.48 -12.36
N THR A 148 -11.94 6.70 -12.56
CA THR A 148 -12.73 7.88 -12.93
C THR A 148 -12.05 8.56 -14.12
N ASN A 149 -12.79 8.76 -15.21
CA ASN A 149 -12.30 9.37 -16.45
C ASN A 149 -11.06 8.71 -17.09
N GLY A 150 -10.84 7.42 -16.82
CA GLY A 150 -9.72 6.63 -17.33
C GLY A 150 -8.48 6.63 -16.43
N LEU A 151 -8.53 7.29 -15.27
CA LEU A 151 -7.46 7.33 -14.28
C LEU A 151 -7.85 6.52 -13.05
N LEU A 152 -6.89 5.85 -12.44
CA LEU A 152 -7.05 5.24 -11.12
C LEU A 152 -7.36 6.35 -10.11
N SER A 153 -8.47 6.23 -9.40
CA SER A 153 -8.91 7.21 -8.40
C SER A 153 -8.89 6.65 -6.97
N ASP A 154 -9.04 5.33 -6.82
CA ASP A 154 -9.01 4.67 -5.51
C ASP A 154 -8.74 3.16 -5.67
N PHE A 155 -8.46 2.46 -4.58
CA PHE A 155 -8.33 1.01 -4.55
C PHE A 155 -8.71 0.40 -3.18
N LEU A 156 -9.16 -0.86 -3.21
CA LEU A 156 -9.53 -1.62 -2.01
C LEU A 156 -9.03 -3.06 -2.11
N TYR A 157 -8.37 -3.57 -1.07
CA TYR A 157 -7.97 -4.98 -1.04
C TYR A 157 -9.17 -5.92 -0.93
N ASP A 158 -9.08 -7.10 -1.56
CA ASP A 158 -10.17 -8.08 -1.60
C ASP A 158 -10.53 -8.68 -0.25
N ASP A 159 -9.56 -8.74 0.65
CA ASP A 159 -9.66 -9.30 2.00
C ASP A 159 -10.14 -8.27 3.04
N GLY A 160 -10.42 -7.03 2.61
CA GLY A 160 -10.91 -5.96 3.48
C GLY A 160 -9.89 -5.46 4.49
N PHE A 161 -8.65 -5.98 4.50
CA PHE A 161 -7.62 -5.58 5.46
C PHE A 161 -6.71 -4.49 4.90
N SER A 162 -6.39 -3.50 5.74
CA SER A 162 -5.40 -2.46 5.43
C SER A 162 -3.98 -3.05 5.39
N THR A 163 -3.06 -2.31 4.79
CA THR A 163 -1.64 -2.69 4.81
C THR A 163 -1.11 -2.82 6.24
N ASP A 164 -1.51 -1.92 7.15
CA ASP A 164 -1.12 -1.98 8.57
C ASP A 164 -1.64 -3.26 9.25
N ALA A 165 -2.88 -3.67 8.97
CA ALA A 165 -3.42 -4.93 9.49
C ALA A 165 -2.66 -6.16 8.97
N LYS A 166 -2.31 -6.17 7.68
CA LYS A 166 -1.51 -7.22 7.06
C LYS A 166 -0.10 -7.28 7.66
N GLN A 167 0.52 -6.12 7.85
CA GLN A 167 1.86 -6.02 8.43
C GLN A 167 1.86 -6.44 9.90
N LEU A 168 0.89 -5.99 10.70
CA LEU A 168 0.76 -6.40 12.10
C LEU A 168 0.58 -7.92 12.21
N LYS A 169 -0.27 -8.52 11.36
CA LYS A 169 -0.44 -9.99 11.31
C LYS A 169 0.86 -10.73 11.02
N GLN A 170 1.74 -10.18 10.18
CA GLN A 170 3.02 -10.78 9.83
C GLN A 170 4.08 -10.61 10.93
N VAL A 171 4.21 -9.39 11.48
CA VAL A 171 5.27 -9.03 12.42
C VAL A 171 4.91 -9.44 13.85
N ASN A 172 3.64 -9.34 14.25
CA ASN A 172 3.16 -9.76 15.55
C ASN A 172 1.75 -10.35 15.48
N LYS A 173 1.69 -11.60 15.03
CA LYS A 173 0.46 -12.37 14.92
C LYS A 173 -0.33 -12.44 16.24
N THR A 174 0.35 -12.48 17.39
CA THR A 174 -0.31 -12.55 18.70
C THR A 174 -1.18 -11.33 18.96
N VAL A 175 -0.65 -10.13 18.74
CA VAL A 175 -1.42 -8.88 18.91
C VAL A 175 -2.56 -8.83 17.90
N TYR A 176 -2.29 -9.16 16.63
CA TYR A 176 -3.33 -9.23 15.61
C TYR A 176 -4.47 -10.18 16.00
N ASP A 177 -4.15 -11.39 16.47
CA ASP A 177 -5.14 -12.40 16.85
C ASP A 177 -6.00 -11.95 18.04
N ILE A 178 -5.42 -11.20 19.00
CA ILE A 178 -6.16 -10.61 20.13
C ILE A 178 -7.14 -9.55 19.62
N LEU A 179 -6.68 -8.63 18.76
CA LEU A 179 -7.53 -7.59 18.15
C LEU A 179 -8.67 -8.23 17.34
N ALA A 180 -8.35 -9.18 16.46
CA ALA A 180 -9.32 -9.85 15.63
C ALA A 180 -10.35 -10.63 16.47
N ARG A 181 -9.90 -11.38 17.47
CA ARG A 181 -10.81 -12.12 18.37
C ARG A 181 -11.75 -11.18 19.11
N ALA A 182 -11.27 -10.02 19.56
CA ALA A 182 -12.11 -9.03 20.20
C ALA A 182 -13.15 -8.44 19.22
N ALA A 183 -12.72 -7.98 18.04
CA ALA A 183 -13.62 -7.44 17.03
C ALA A 183 -14.74 -8.43 16.68
N TYR A 184 -14.39 -9.68 16.39
CA TYR A 184 -15.36 -10.74 16.07
C TYR A 184 -16.23 -11.19 17.26
N LYS A 185 -15.75 -11.03 18.50
CA LYS A 185 -16.56 -11.29 19.71
C LYS A 185 -17.70 -10.29 19.86
N TYR A 186 -17.46 -9.01 19.57
CA TYR A 186 -18.46 -7.95 19.74
C TYR A 186 -19.29 -7.69 18.47
N ARG A 187 -18.81 -8.13 17.30
CA ARG A 187 -19.46 -7.97 15.99
C ARG A 187 -19.74 -9.31 15.30
N VAL A 188 -20.45 -10.20 16.00
CA VAL A 188 -20.65 -11.63 15.62
C VAL A 188 -21.25 -11.82 14.22
N GLU A 189 -22.00 -10.85 13.71
CA GLU A 189 -22.68 -10.92 12.40
C GLU A 189 -22.32 -9.76 11.46
N ASP A 190 -21.30 -8.97 11.83
CA ASP A 190 -20.87 -7.78 11.10
C ASP A 190 -19.38 -7.88 10.77
N ASP A 191 -19.06 -8.73 9.79
CA ASP A 191 -17.68 -8.98 9.33
C ASP A 191 -17.02 -7.70 8.81
N PHE A 192 -17.78 -6.86 8.10
CA PHE A 192 -17.28 -5.57 7.61
C PHE A 192 -16.89 -4.64 8.76
N GLY A 193 -17.75 -4.49 9.78
CA GLY A 193 -17.44 -3.70 10.96
C GLY A 193 -16.27 -4.29 11.77
N ALA A 194 -16.16 -5.61 11.84
CA ALA A 194 -15.03 -6.27 12.50
C ALA A 194 -13.71 -5.99 11.77
N GLN A 195 -13.67 -6.13 10.44
CA GLN A 195 -12.50 -5.81 9.63
C GLN A 195 -12.13 -4.33 9.74
N LYS A 196 -13.12 -3.42 9.71
CA LYS A 196 -12.91 -1.99 9.90
C LYS A 196 -12.27 -1.70 11.25
N GLU A 197 -12.76 -2.31 12.33
CA GLU A 197 -12.15 -2.17 13.66
C GLU A 197 -10.70 -2.68 13.69
N ILE A 198 -10.44 -3.87 13.12
CA ILE A 198 -9.09 -4.45 13.04
C ILE A 198 -8.15 -3.50 12.29
N ASN A 199 -8.60 -2.91 11.19
CA ASN A 199 -7.81 -1.96 10.41
C ASN A 199 -7.47 -0.71 11.22
N ILE A 200 -8.45 -0.11 11.90
CA ILE A 200 -8.22 1.10 12.71
C ILE A 200 -7.26 0.83 13.87
N GLN A 201 -7.40 -0.33 14.55
CA GLN A 201 -6.50 -0.70 15.64
C GLN A 201 -5.08 -1.01 15.12
N SER A 202 -4.96 -1.61 13.93
CA SER A 202 -3.66 -1.93 13.33
C SER A 202 -2.94 -0.68 12.82
N GLU A 203 -3.67 0.28 12.25
CA GLU A 203 -3.14 1.61 11.92
C GLU A 203 -2.71 2.36 13.19
N ALA A 204 -3.50 2.26 14.27
CA ALA A 204 -3.11 2.85 15.53
C ALA A 204 -1.81 2.23 16.07
N TRP A 205 -1.63 0.92 15.92
CA TRP A 205 -0.39 0.23 16.28
C TRP A 205 0.83 0.78 15.54
N SER A 206 0.74 1.00 14.22
CA SER A 206 1.87 1.51 13.44
C SER A 206 2.20 2.98 13.73
N ALA A 207 1.22 3.75 14.20
CA ALA A 207 1.38 5.18 14.50
C ALA A 207 1.81 5.49 15.95
N ILE A 208 1.71 4.56 16.89
CA ILE A 208 2.10 4.80 18.29
C ILE A 208 3.62 4.64 18.47
N PRO A 209 4.31 5.65 19.05
CA PRO A 209 5.71 5.51 19.43
C PRO A 209 5.91 4.35 20.41
N ASN A 210 6.88 3.49 20.11
CA ASN A 210 7.21 2.31 20.91
C ASN A 210 5.96 1.46 21.22
N ALA A 211 5.14 1.13 20.22
CA ALA A 211 3.84 0.45 20.39
C ALA A 211 3.86 -0.83 21.26
N PHE A 212 5.01 -1.50 21.43
CA PHE A 212 5.16 -2.65 22.33
C PHE A 212 5.45 -2.29 23.80
N GLY A 213 6.13 -1.18 24.04
CA GLY A 213 6.51 -0.71 25.37
C GLY A 213 5.88 0.64 25.70
N ASN A 214 4.78 0.98 25.04
CA ASN A 214 4.14 2.26 25.22
C ASN A 214 3.59 2.34 26.65
N GLU A 215 3.97 3.40 27.36
CA GLU A 215 3.69 3.55 28.80
C GLU A 215 2.19 3.61 29.13
N PHE A 216 1.35 3.92 28.15
CA PHE A 216 -0.10 4.04 28.32
C PHE A 216 -0.85 2.73 28.06
N ILE A 217 -0.20 1.66 27.58
CA ILE A 217 -0.85 0.35 27.34
C ILE A 217 -1.64 -0.14 28.56
N PRO A 218 -1.11 -0.11 29.80
CA PRO A 218 -1.84 -0.60 30.97
C PRO A 218 -3.16 0.14 31.22
N LEU A 219 -3.25 1.43 30.87
CA LEU A 219 -4.44 2.25 31.07
C LEU A 219 -5.56 1.94 30.06
N HIS A 220 -5.21 1.34 28.92
CA HIS A 220 -6.13 1.03 27.82
C HIS A 220 -6.29 -0.48 27.59
N THR A 221 -5.80 -1.30 28.53
CA THR A 221 -5.96 -2.76 28.49
C THR A 221 -7.28 -3.17 29.13
N TYR A 222 -8.03 -4.04 28.45
CA TYR A 222 -9.28 -4.63 28.92
C TYR A 222 -9.14 -6.13 29.20
N ASP A 223 -10.25 -6.73 29.61
CA ASP A 223 -10.39 -8.17 29.78
C ASP A 223 -9.88 -8.97 28.57
N GLY A 224 -9.09 -9.99 28.85
CA GLY A 224 -8.49 -10.84 27.82
C GLY A 224 -7.24 -10.26 27.15
N GLY A 225 -6.66 -9.19 27.68
CA GLY A 225 -5.41 -8.60 27.19
C GLY A 225 -5.57 -7.74 25.94
N LEU A 226 -6.81 -7.38 25.59
CA LEU A 226 -7.10 -6.47 24.49
C LEU A 226 -6.66 -5.06 24.88
N VAL A 227 -5.86 -4.42 24.03
CA VAL A 227 -5.46 -3.01 24.21
C VAL A 227 -6.18 -2.14 23.20
N ASN A 228 -6.76 -1.03 23.64
CA ASN A 228 -7.34 -0.03 22.74
C ASN A 228 -6.29 0.92 22.18
N LEU A 229 -5.55 0.45 21.17
CA LEU A 229 -4.47 1.23 20.58
C LEU A 229 -4.98 2.55 20.00
N HIS A 230 -6.15 2.57 19.38
CA HIS A 230 -6.70 3.81 18.87
C HIS A 230 -7.00 4.83 19.98
N MET A 231 -7.56 4.39 21.11
CA MET A 231 -7.84 5.30 22.23
C MET A 231 -6.56 5.79 22.93
N ILE A 232 -5.45 5.05 22.85
CA ILE A 232 -4.13 5.57 23.25
C ILE A 232 -3.78 6.80 22.40
N ARG A 233 -3.96 6.73 21.06
CA ARG A 233 -3.71 7.88 20.18
C ARG A 233 -4.58 9.08 20.51
N VAL A 234 -5.85 8.83 20.82
CA VAL A 234 -6.80 9.89 21.21
C VAL A 234 -6.36 10.55 22.52
N CYS A 235 -6.18 9.75 23.58
CA CYS A 235 -5.94 10.27 24.92
C CYS A 235 -4.54 10.86 25.11
N HIS A 236 -3.52 10.28 24.47
CA HIS A 236 -2.12 10.59 24.80
C HIS A 236 -1.34 11.23 23.65
N TYR A 237 -1.89 11.19 22.43
CA TYR A 237 -1.25 11.76 21.24
C TYR A 237 -2.14 12.77 20.49
N GLY A 238 -3.28 13.16 21.07
CA GLY A 238 -4.13 14.24 20.56
C GLY A 238 -4.84 13.92 19.25
N LEU A 239 -5.05 12.63 18.92
CA LEU A 239 -5.83 12.25 17.75
C LEU A 239 -7.30 12.69 17.95
N PRO A 240 -7.88 13.56 17.10
CA PRO A 240 -9.27 13.94 17.22
C PRO A 240 -10.18 12.74 16.94
N ILE A 241 -11.29 12.66 17.67
CA ILE A 241 -12.30 11.61 17.48
C ILE A 241 -13.70 12.19 17.65
N THR A 242 -14.62 11.75 16.79
CA THR A 242 -16.05 12.07 16.92
C THR A 242 -16.75 11.01 17.76
N ARG A 243 -17.91 11.37 18.33
CA ARG A 243 -18.75 10.44 19.09
C ARG A 243 -19.12 9.21 18.26
N LEU A 244 -19.46 9.39 16.99
CA LEU A 244 -19.78 8.27 16.08
C LEU A 244 -18.57 7.36 15.88
N ALA A 245 -17.39 7.91 15.61
CA ALA A 245 -16.17 7.13 15.45
C ALA A 245 -15.79 6.39 16.76
N PHE A 246 -15.97 7.03 17.91
CA PHE A 246 -15.77 6.40 19.21
C PHE A 246 -16.72 5.22 19.43
N GLN A 247 -18.01 5.39 19.14
CA GLN A 247 -19.00 4.32 19.31
C GLN A 247 -18.75 3.16 18.33
N GLU A 248 -18.37 3.49 17.10
CA GLU A 248 -17.99 2.53 16.07
C GLU A 248 -16.79 1.69 16.51
N ILE A 249 -15.68 2.31 16.88
CA ILE A 249 -14.48 1.54 17.22
C ILE A 249 -14.63 0.80 18.56
N ASN A 250 -15.48 1.29 19.47
CA ASN A 250 -15.69 0.69 20.79
C ASN A 250 -17.00 -0.11 20.88
N TYR A 251 -17.49 -0.58 19.74
CA TYR A 251 -18.79 -1.27 19.64
C TYR A 251 -18.96 -2.35 20.70
N GLY A 252 -20.09 -2.30 21.42
CA GLY A 252 -20.43 -3.25 22.48
C GLY A 252 -19.57 -3.17 23.76
N ARG A 253 -18.62 -2.24 23.86
CA ARG A 253 -17.68 -2.12 25.00
C ARG A 253 -17.81 -0.84 25.82
N TYR A 254 -18.49 0.18 25.31
CA TYR A 254 -18.71 1.43 26.05
C TYR A 254 -20.05 1.40 26.81
N HIS A 255 -20.15 2.23 27.86
CA HIS A 255 -21.39 2.46 28.60
C HIS A 255 -21.80 3.93 28.49
N VAL A 256 -23.09 4.19 28.27
CA VAL A 256 -23.61 5.56 28.31
C VAL A 256 -23.83 5.95 29.77
N ILE A 257 -23.13 6.98 30.24
CA ILE A 257 -23.28 7.49 31.61
C ILE A 257 -24.34 8.59 31.66
N SER A 258 -24.33 9.51 30.71
CA SER A 258 -25.31 10.59 30.60
C SER A 258 -25.41 11.15 29.17
N GLY A 259 -26.52 11.83 28.86
CA GLY A 259 -26.63 12.64 27.64
C GLY A 259 -27.49 12.07 26.50
N ASN A 260 -28.62 11.42 26.79
CA ASN A 260 -29.56 10.94 25.75
C ASN A 260 -30.41 12.07 25.10
N GLY A 261 -29.98 13.34 25.19
CA GLY A 261 -30.74 14.53 24.78
C GLY A 261 -29.92 15.53 23.96
N THR A 262 -30.25 16.82 24.03
CA THR A 262 -29.61 17.91 23.25
C THR A 262 -28.31 18.47 23.85
N GLY A 263 -27.83 17.88 24.96
CA GLY A 263 -26.61 18.29 25.67
C GLY A 263 -25.40 17.40 25.39
N ASP A 264 -24.33 17.63 26.12
CA ASP A 264 -23.12 16.82 26.06
C ASP A 264 -23.39 15.37 26.46
N VAL A 265 -22.65 14.45 25.84
CA VAL A 265 -22.76 13.01 26.05
C VAL A 265 -21.52 12.49 26.76
N VAL A 266 -21.70 11.74 27.84
CA VAL A 266 -20.60 11.10 28.56
C VAL A 266 -20.68 9.59 28.34
N LEU A 267 -19.62 9.04 27.75
CA LEU A 267 -19.45 7.62 27.49
C LEU A 267 -18.29 7.08 28.32
N ARG A 268 -18.48 5.97 29.01
CA ARG A 268 -17.44 5.28 29.77
C ARG A 268 -16.85 4.14 28.96
N LEU A 269 -15.54 3.99 29.01
CA LEU A 269 -14.83 2.88 28.42
C LEU A 269 -13.54 2.61 29.21
N GLY A 270 -13.45 1.41 29.81
CA GLY A 270 -12.32 1.05 30.67
C GLY A 270 -12.17 2.00 31.85
N HIS A 271 -10.99 2.59 31.99
CA HIS A 271 -10.60 3.49 33.08
C HIS A 271 -10.90 4.97 32.82
N PHE A 272 -11.70 5.29 31.80
CA PHE A 272 -11.96 6.68 31.41
C PHE A 272 -13.43 6.95 31.13
N ASP A 273 -13.85 8.16 31.48
CA ASP A 273 -15.07 8.80 30.99
C ASP A 273 -14.73 9.79 29.88
N TYR A 274 -15.46 9.73 28.76
CA TYR A 274 -15.25 10.56 27.57
C TYR A 274 -16.46 11.49 27.40
N ARG A 275 -16.24 12.80 27.49
CA ARG A 275 -17.28 13.81 27.28
C ARG A 275 -17.22 14.35 25.86
N PHE A 276 -18.30 14.12 25.11
CA PHE A 276 -18.50 14.64 23.76
C PHE A 276 -19.48 15.81 23.76
N SER A 277 -19.20 16.82 22.93
CA SER A 277 -20.11 17.94 22.71
C SER A 277 -21.40 17.47 22.01
N ASN A 278 -22.42 18.33 22.03
CA ASN A 278 -23.65 18.09 21.24
C ASN A 278 -23.41 18.01 19.71
N LYS A 279 -22.30 18.54 19.20
CA LYS A 279 -21.86 18.40 17.80
C LYS A 279 -21.13 17.08 17.53
N GLY A 280 -20.78 16.35 18.60
CA GLY A 280 -20.11 15.07 18.53
C GLY A 280 -18.59 15.14 18.64
N ASP A 281 -17.99 16.29 18.95
CA ASP A 281 -16.55 16.42 19.14
C ASP A 281 -16.14 16.02 20.56
N LEU A 282 -15.00 15.33 20.73
CA LEU A 282 -14.47 15.05 22.06
C LEU A 282 -14.03 16.37 22.74
N ILE A 283 -14.59 16.66 23.91
CA ILE A 283 -14.24 17.82 24.74
C ILE A 283 -13.09 17.44 25.68
N GLU A 284 -13.27 16.35 26.43
CA GLU A 284 -12.29 15.87 27.40
C GLU A 284 -12.47 14.38 27.67
N PHE A 285 -11.43 13.76 28.25
CA PHE A 285 -11.50 12.45 28.87
C PHE A 285 -11.00 12.55 30.32
N ILE A 286 -11.64 11.81 31.23
CA ILE A 286 -11.44 11.91 32.67
C ILE A 286 -11.05 10.52 33.19
N PRO A 287 -9.86 10.34 33.79
CA PRO A 287 -9.49 9.09 34.45
C PRO A 287 -10.41 8.78 35.65
N LEU A 288 -10.75 7.51 35.83
CA LEU A 288 -11.57 6.99 36.94
C LEU A 288 -10.75 6.67 38.19
#